data_AF-A0A954GPN4-F1
#
_entry.id   AF-A0A954GPN4-F1
#
_cell.length_a   1.000
_cell.length_b   1.000
_cell.length_c   1.000
_cell.angle_alpha   90.00
_cell.angle_beta   90.00
_cell.angle_gamma   90.00
#
_symmetry.space_group_name_H-M   'P 1'
#
loop_
_entity.id
_entity.type
_entity.pdbx_description
1 polymer ?
#
loop_
_entity_poly.entity_id
_entity_poly.type
_entity_poly.pdbx_seq_one_letter_code
_entity_poly.pdbx_strand_id
1 'polypeptide(L)'
;MAIKLTVESFLAGVRQSGLIDPEQLDARLRKFAKEQVDLTQAENIAQALVNCGDLTDWQSEKLLQGKFKGFLLGRYRLKQLLGRGEMSSIYLAEHVRMKRRC
;
A
#
# COMPACT_ATOMS: atom_id res chain seq x y z
N MET A 1 1.01 -4.50 -21.07
CA MET A 1 0.60 -3.09 -21.29
C MET A 1 0.54 -2.41 -19.93
N ALA A 2 1.59 -1.68 -19.55
CA ALA A 2 1.61 -0.91 -18.31
C ALA A 2 0.84 0.39 -18.55
N ILE A 3 -0.44 0.40 -18.17
CA ILE A 3 -1.18 1.65 -18.03
C ILE A 3 -0.40 2.41 -16.96
N LYS A 4 0.25 3.52 -17.34
CA LYS A 4 0.82 4.47 -16.37
C LYS A 4 -0.33 4.86 -15.45
N LEU A 5 -0.41 4.24 -14.28
CA LEU A 5 -1.45 4.54 -13.31
C LEU A 5 -1.25 6.01 -12.94
N THR A 6 -2.22 6.86 -13.29
CA THR A 6 -2.13 8.28 -12.94
C THR A 6 -2.06 8.39 -11.42
N VAL A 7 -1.36 9.42 -10.93
CA VAL A 7 -1.24 9.69 -9.49
C VAL A 7 -2.61 9.70 -8.83
N GLU A 8 -3.61 10.30 -9.48
CA GLU A 8 -4.99 10.33 -9.02
C GLU A 8 -5.60 8.93 -8.89
N SER A 9 -5.39 8.06 -9.88
CA SER A 9 -5.85 6.67 -9.86
C SER A 9 -5.16 5.86 -8.76
N PHE A 10 -3.86 6.09 -8.54
CA PHE A 10 -3.12 5.47 -7.45
C PHE A 10 -3.66 5.91 -6.10
N LEU A 11 -3.84 7.21 -5.88
CA LEU A 11 -4.40 7.74 -4.63
C LEU A 11 -5.82 7.24 -4.37
N ALA A 12 -6.65 7.15 -5.40
CA ALA A 12 -7.97 6.54 -5.32
C ALA A 12 -7.86 5.05 -4.93
N GLY A 13 -6.93 4.31 -5.53
CA GLY A 13 -6.65 2.91 -5.18
C GLY A 13 -6.20 2.74 -3.73
N VAL A 14 -5.30 3.61 -3.24
CA VAL A 14 -4.85 3.60 -1.84
C VAL A 14 -6.02 3.86 -0.90
N ARG A 15 -6.87 4.86 -1.18
CA ARG A 15 -8.06 5.15 -0.38
C ARG A 15 -9.06 3.98 -0.38
N GLN A 16 -9.26 3.32 -1.53
CA GLN A 16 -10.14 2.16 -1.65
C GLN A 16 -9.55 0.89 -0.99
N SER A 17 -8.23 0.79 -0.86
CA SER A 17 -7.58 -0.36 -0.24
C SER A 17 -7.80 -0.46 1.27
N GLY A 18 -8.15 0.66 1.93
CA GLY A 18 -8.27 0.74 3.39
C GLY A 18 -6.96 0.54 4.15
N LEU A 19 -5.81 0.51 3.45
CA LEU A 19 -4.49 0.29 4.05
C LEU A 19 -4.04 1.46 4.94
N ILE A 20 -4.41 2.68 4.56
CA ILE A 20 -4.05 3.93 5.22
C ILE A 20 -5.31 4.77 5.30
N ASP A 21 -5.57 5.36 6.47
CA ASP A 21 -6.66 6.31 6.64
C ASP A 21 -6.49 7.52 5.71
N PRO A 22 -7.57 8.03 5.10
CA PRO A 22 -7.48 9.14 4.15
C PRO A 22 -6.83 10.38 4.78
N GLU A 23 -7.10 10.66 6.05
CA GLU A 23 -6.48 11.77 6.78
C GLU A 23 -4.96 11.58 6.96
N GLN A 24 -4.52 10.35 7.22
CA GLN A 24 -3.10 10.02 7.36
C GLN A 24 -2.40 10.09 6.00
N LEU A 25 -3.05 9.64 4.92
CA LEU A 25 -2.52 9.76 3.56
C LEU A 25 -2.31 11.23 3.18
N ASP A 26 -3.30 12.08 3.42
CA ASP A 26 -3.20 13.52 3.15
C ASP A 26 -2.06 14.17 3.97
N ALA A 27 -1.88 13.78 5.24
CA ALA A 27 -0.75 14.23 6.05
C ALA A 27 0.61 13.77 5.48
N ARG A 28 0.71 12.54 4.96
CA ARG A 28 1.92 12.03 4.30
C ARG A 28 2.22 12.76 3.00
N LEU A 29 1.23 13.00 2.15
CA LEU A 29 1.40 13.77 0.92
C LEU A 29 1.93 15.18 1.18
N ARG A 30 1.46 15.85 2.23
CA ARG A 30 2.00 17.15 2.66
C ARG A 30 3.46 17.07 3.11
N LYS A 31 3.87 15.97 3.77
CA LYS A 31 5.29 15.74 4.13
C LYS A 31 6.13 15.52 2.87
N PHE A 32 5.69 14.67 1.97
CA PHE A 32 6.37 14.40 0.71
C PHE A 32 6.54 15.67 -0.14
N ALA A 33 5.53 16.55 -0.18
CA ALA A 33 5.64 17.86 -0.82
C ALA A 33 6.72 18.75 -0.19
N LYS A 34 6.94 18.67 1.13
CA LYS A 34 8.03 19.40 1.81
C LYS A 34 9.39 18.76 1.60
N GLU A 35 9.44 17.44 1.47
CA GLU A 35 10.65 16.65 1.20
C GLU A 35 11.07 16.68 -0.29
N GLN A 36 10.43 17.52 -1.13
CA GLN A 36 10.67 17.61 -2.58
C GLN A 36 10.55 16.26 -3.29
N VAL A 37 9.69 15.36 -2.79
CA VAL A 37 9.40 14.10 -3.46
C VAL A 37 8.58 14.39 -4.69
N ASP A 38 8.95 13.77 -5.80
CA ASP A 38 8.30 13.97 -7.09
C ASP A 38 6.91 13.30 -7.11
N LEU A 39 5.88 14.05 -6.71
CA LEU A 39 4.48 13.62 -6.65
C LEU A 39 3.83 13.51 -8.04
N THR A 40 4.60 13.67 -9.12
CA THR A 40 4.11 13.53 -10.50
C THR A 40 3.98 12.07 -10.94
N GLN A 41 4.65 11.15 -10.24
CA GLN A 41 4.64 9.73 -10.55
C GLN A 41 4.12 8.89 -9.38
N ALA A 42 3.18 7.98 -9.67
CA ALA A 42 2.63 7.05 -8.69
C ALA A 42 3.72 6.17 -8.07
N GLU A 43 4.73 5.79 -8.84
CA GLU A 43 5.86 4.95 -8.39
C GLU A 43 6.65 5.64 -7.27
N ASN A 44 6.95 6.93 -7.41
CA ASN A 44 7.67 7.70 -6.39
C ASN A 44 6.87 7.84 -5.11
N ILE A 45 5.56 8.08 -5.22
CA ILE A 45 4.66 8.15 -4.05
C ILE A 45 4.61 6.79 -3.36
N ALA A 46 4.48 5.71 -4.13
CA ALA A 46 4.44 4.37 -3.60
C ALA A 46 5.74 4.02 -2.85
N GLN A 47 6.90 4.35 -3.44
CA GLN A 47 8.19 4.15 -2.79
C GLN A 47 8.35 4.99 -1.52
N ALA A 48 7.91 6.24 -1.53
CA ALA A 48 7.95 7.11 -0.35
C ALA A 48 7.07 6.57 0.79
N LEU A 49 5.90 6.01 0.48
CA LEU A 49 5.03 5.35 1.45
C LEU A 49 5.64 4.06 2.01
N VAL A 50 6.36 3.29 1.19
CA VAL A 50 7.13 2.12 1.63
C VAL A 50 8.28 2.53 2.55
N ASN A 51 9.03 3.56 2.19
CA ASN A 51 10.13 4.09 3.00
C ASN A 51 9.64 4.62 4.36
N CYS A 52 8.43 5.17 4.42
CA CYS A 52 7.77 5.58 5.67
C CYS A 52 7.25 4.41 6.52
N GLY A 53 7.23 3.19 5.98
CA GLY A 53 6.64 2.00 6.59
C GLY A 53 5.11 1.99 6.59
N ASP A 54 4.46 2.92 5.88
CA ASP A 54 3.00 2.96 5.77
C ASP A 54 2.49 1.90 4.78
N LEU A 55 3.29 1.52 3.78
CA LEU A 55 3.05 0.40 2.85
C LEU A 55 4.23 -0.58 2.87
N THR A 56 4.02 -1.80 2.38
CA THR A 56 5.10 -2.74 2.07
C THR A 56 5.39 -2.75 0.57
N ASP A 57 6.58 -3.19 0.17
CA ASP A 57 6.98 -3.34 -1.24
C ASP A 57 5.97 -4.18 -2.03
N TRP A 58 5.39 -5.20 -1.40
CA TRP A 58 4.37 -6.03 -2.03
C TRP A 58 3.04 -5.27 -2.23
N GLN A 59 2.64 -4.44 -1.26
CA GLN A 59 1.43 -3.61 -1.38
C GLN A 59 1.61 -2.52 -2.44
N SER A 60 2.77 -1.85 -2.46
CA SER A 60 3.07 -0.80 -3.46
C SER A 60 3.04 -1.37 -4.87
N GLU A 61 3.70 -2.50 -5.12
CA GLU A 61 3.71 -3.15 -6.44
C GLU A 61 2.29 -3.53 -6.89
N LYS A 62 1.47 -4.07 -5.97
CA LYS A 62 0.09 -4.46 -6.26
C LYS A 62 -0.79 -3.25 -6.55
N LEU A 63 -0.64 -2.16 -5.79
CA LEU A 63 -1.34 -0.90 -6.03
C LEU A 63 -0.96 -0.30 -7.39
N LEU A 64 0.33 -0.32 -7.75
CA LEU A 64 0.82 0.13 -9.07
C LEU A 64 0.27 -0.73 -10.22
N GLN A 65 0.03 -2.02 -9.98
CA GLN A 65 -0.67 -2.92 -10.91
C GLN A 65 -2.20 -2.67 -10.96
N GLY A 66 -2.72 -1.68 -10.24
CA GLY A 66 -4.16 -1.40 -10.12
C GLY A 66 -4.92 -2.39 -9.23
N LYS A 67 -4.22 -3.24 -8.48
CA LYS A 67 -4.82 -4.20 -7.55
C LYS A 67 -4.86 -3.59 -6.14
N PHE A 68 -6.00 -2.98 -5.82
CA PHE A 68 -6.26 -2.37 -4.50
C PHE A 68 -7.12 -3.23 -3.56
N LYS A 69 -7.68 -4.34 -4.06
CA LYS A 69 -8.56 -5.23 -3.29
C LYS A 69 -7.78 -6.41 -2.69
N GLY A 70 -8.24 -6.89 -1.54
CA GLY A 70 -7.73 -8.12 -0.92
C GLY A 70 -6.53 -7.91 0.01
N PHE A 71 -6.13 -6.68 0.32
CA PHE A 71 -5.08 -6.43 1.30
C PHE A 71 -5.53 -6.51 2.75
N LEU A 72 -6.83 -6.34 2.99
CA LEU A 72 -7.44 -6.50 4.30
C LEU A 72 -8.29 -7.76 4.29
N LEU A 73 -8.03 -8.64 5.24
CA LEU A 73 -8.78 -9.86 5.48
C LEU A 73 -9.38 -9.79 6.89
N GLY A 74 -10.59 -9.24 6.99
CA GLY A 74 -11.26 -9.00 8.27
C GLY A 74 -10.47 -8.04 9.15
N ARG A 75 -9.83 -8.55 10.20
CA ARG A 75 -8.99 -7.76 11.15
C ARG A 75 -7.49 -7.86 10.87
N TYR A 76 -7.11 -8.51 9.77
CA TYR A 76 -5.72 -8.72 9.38
C TYR A 76 -5.37 -7.92 8.15
N ARG A 77 -4.21 -7.29 8.17
CA ARG A 77 -3.62 -6.58 7.04
C ARG A 77 -2.51 -7.42 6.44
N LEU A 78 -2.67 -7.85 5.19
CA LEU A 78 -1.68 -8.62 4.45
C LEU A 78 -0.47 -7.73 4.15
N LYS A 79 0.71 -8.13 4.62
CA LYS A 79 1.97 -7.44 4.41
C LYS A 79 2.73 -7.98 3.20
N GLN A 80 2.75 -9.30 3.00
CA GLN A 80 3.53 -9.91 1.93
C GLN A 80 3.02 -11.32 1.58
N LEU A 81 3.19 -11.75 0.34
CA LEU A 81 3.03 -13.16 -0.05
C LEU A 81 4.32 -13.94 0.31
N LEU A 82 4.19 -14.94 1.19
CA LEU A 82 5.31 -15.80 1.60
C LEU A 82 5.48 -17.02 0.67
N GLY A 83 4.39 -17.53 0.11
CA GLY A 83 4.44 -18.69 -0.76
C GLY A 83 3.11 -18.98 -1.42
N ARG A 84 3.17 -19.67 -2.56
CA ARG A 84 2.00 -20.07 -3.33
C ARG A 84 2.03 -21.58 -3.51
N GLY A 85 1.06 -22.28 -2.93
CA GLY A 85 0.80 -23.69 -3.19
C GLY A 85 -0.11 -23.87 -4.40
N GLU A 86 -0.35 -25.14 -4.77
CA GLU A 86 -1.19 -25.50 -5.93
C GLU A 86 -2.62 -24.94 -5.83
N MET A 87 -3.19 -24.95 -4.61
CA MET A 87 -4.55 -24.45 -4.32
C MET A 87 -4.61 -23.37 -3.24
N SER A 88 -3.46 -22.94 -2.70
CA SER A 88 -3.41 -22.02 -1.56
C SER A 88 -2.34 -20.94 -1.72
N SER A 89 -2.49 -19.84 -1.00
CA SER A 89 -1.50 -18.75 -0.95
C SER A 89 -1.28 -18.36 0.49
N ILE A 90 -0.03 -18.40 0.92
CA ILE A 90 0.39 -18.08 2.29
C ILE A 90 0.81 -16.63 2.31
N TYR A 91 0.14 -15.84 3.14
CA TYR A 91 0.44 -14.42 3.32
C TYR A 91 0.92 -14.16 4.73
N LEU A 92 1.94 -13.31 4.86
CA LEU A 92 2.26 -12.64 6.11
C LEU A 92 1.19 -11.56 6.34
N ALA A 93 0.55 -11.58 7.50
CA ALA A 93 -0.46 -10.59 7.86
C ALA A 93 -0.25 -10.06 9.29
N GLU A 94 -0.62 -8.81 9.51
CA GLU A 94 -0.54 -8.15 10.82
C GLU A 94 -1.94 -7.78 11.31
N HIS A 95 -2.25 -8.05 12.57
CA HIS A 95 -3.56 -7.75 13.14
C HIS A 95 -3.70 -6.25 13.41
N VAL A 96 -4.69 -5.60 12.80
CA VAL A 96 -4.87 -4.12 12.77
C VAL A 96 -4.98 -3.51 14.18
N ARG A 97 -5.48 -4.27 15.16
CA ARG A 97 -5.77 -3.77 16.53
C ARG A 97 -4.78 -4.20 17.61
N MET A 98 -3.92 -5.20 17.35
CA MET A 98 -3.00 -5.71 18.36
C MET A 98 -1.59 -5.65 17.82
N LYS A 99 -0.90 -4.53 18.08
CA LYS A 99 0.57 -4.41 18.00
C LYS A 99 1.27 -5.27 19.07
N ARG A 100 0.81 -6.50 19.33
CA ARG A 100 1.50 -7.43 20.23
C ARG A 100 2.40 -8.32 19.39
N ARG A 101 3.69 -7.97 19.38
CA ARG A 101 4.75 -8.95 19.18
C ARG A 101 4.84 -9.72 20.49
N CYS A 102 4.49 -10.98 20.48
CA CYS A 102 4.92 -11.94 21.50
C CYS A 102 5.86 -12.91 20.81
#